data_AF-A0A1Y1Q2A2-F1
#
_entry.id   AF-A0A1Y1Q2A2-F1
#
_cell.length_a   1.000
_cell.length_b   1.000
_cell.length_c   1.000
_cell.angle_alpha   90.00
_cell.angle_beta   90.00
_cell.angle_gamma   90.00
#
_symmetry.space_group_name_H-M   'P 1'
#
loop_
_entity.id
_entity.type
_entity.pdbx_description
1 polymer ?
#
loop_
_entity_poly.entity_id
_entity_poly.type
_entity_poly.pdbx_seq_one_letter_code
_entity_poly.pdbx_strand_id
1 'polypeptide(L)'
;MQAQGYQGSGTGENIDGGGASNAEDIFWSHWGFMVDCFNISGGYHNIGHRLNILNTDSNEVGLGNFTNAEANGHITQDFGVAASRIFLVGVVYQDQNGNSFYDPGEGLGGVTVMPSEGEYYAVTSSSGGYAIPVDSEETRQLEVPTSLSYDDSTGEQRGAEYEAFRDSYLANPDNLTHVNLTLTASGGTLGGPLTKTVSLIKPVLVDVKFVYQGYSKWWFGPFMAGGSNVKQDFNTQDATSSPVSILPTLDQTFSGGIAVNGQSSQQRATLNLSDTVEVAGDII
;
A
#
# COMPACT_ATOMS: atom_id res chain seq x y z
N MET A 1 -11.00 17.23 0.22
CA MET A 1 -11.24 15.95 -0.49
C MET A 1 -12.71 15.68 -0.85
N GLN A 2 -13.68 15.73 0.09
CA GLN A 2 -15.12 15.44 -0.23
C GLN A 2 -15.72 16.28 -1.37
N ALA A 3 -15.39 17.57 -1.43
CA ALA A 3 -15.83 18.47 -2.51
C ALA A 3 -15.32 18.04 -3.90
N GLN A 4 -14.28 17.21 -3.97
CA GLN A 4 -13.73 16.62 -5.19
C GLN A 4 -14.28 15.20 -5.44
N GLY A 5 -15.31 14.78 -4.70
CA GLY A 5 -15.98 13.49 -4.85
C GLY A 5 -15.37 12.35 -4.04
N TYR A 6 -14.35 12.60 -3.21
CA TYR A 6 -13.72 11.57 -2.40
C TYR A 6 -14.68 10.96 -1.36
N GLN A 7 -14.78 9.62 -1.31
CA GLN A 7 -15.74 8.86 -0.48
C GLN A 7 -15.07 8.04 0.65
N GLY A 8 -13.80 8.28 0.97
CA GLY A 8 -13.09 7.54 2.02
C GLY A 8 -13.49 7.94 3.45
N SER A 9 -13.15 7.09 4.41
CA SER A 9 -13.55 7.23 5.82
C SER A 9 -12.57 8.01 6.70
N GLY A 10 -11.38 8.30 6.19
CA GLY A 10 -10.32 9.02 6.90
C GLY A 10 -9.40 9.75 5.93
N THR A 11 -8.78 10.83 6.41
CA THR A 11 -7.86 11.66 5.62
C THR A 11 -6.70 12.13 6.48
N GLY A 12 -5.50 12.19 5.91
CA GLY A 12 -4.33 12.87 6.48
C GLY A 12 -3.73 13.81 5.45
N GLU A 13 -3.00 14.84 5.88
CA GLU A 13 -2.31 15.76 4.97
C GLU A 13 -0.91 16.02 5.50
N ASN A 14 0.08 15.92 4.62
CA ASN A 14 1.39 16.53 4.81
C ASN A 14 1.53 17.69 3.84
N ILE A 15 2.04 18.81 4.32
CA ILE A 15 2.35 19.96 3.50
C ILE A 15 3.76 20.44 3.82
N ASP A 16 4.51 20.71 2.76
CA ASP A 16 5.83 21.28 2.91
C ASP A 16 5.72 22.80 2.92
N GLY A 17 6.07 23.48 4.03
CA GLY A 17 6.01 24.95 4.15
C GLY A 17 7.26 25.61 4.74
N GLY A 18 8.12 26.17 3.88
CA GLY A 18 9.08 27.25 4.20
C GLY A 18 10.23 26.99 5.19
N GLY A 19 10.55 25.75 5.58
CA GLY A 19 11.65 25.48 6.53
C GLY A 19 12.50 24.24 6.27
N ALA A 20 11.86 23.14 5.85
CA ALA A 20 12.51 21.95 5.27
C ALA A 20 12.23 21.80 3.77
N SER A 21 11.38 22.71 3.25
CA SER A 21 10.52 22.61 2.06
C SER A 21 11.03 23.29 0.81
N ASN A 22 12.01 24.12 1.03
CA ASN A 22 12.78 24.85 0.04
C ASN A 22 13.95 23.97 -0.45
N ALA A 23 13.77 22.66 -0.35
CA ALA A 23 14.59 21.64 -0.93
C ALA A 23 14.85 21.93 -2.42
N GLU A 24 16.11 21.82 -2.84
CA GLU A 24 16.47 21.94 -4.26
C GLU A 24 15.81 20.83 -5.12
N ASP A 25 15.30 19.77 -4.48
CA ASP A 25 14.66 18.61 -5.11
C ASP A 25 13.63 17.86 -4.23
N ILE A 26 12.97 16.86 -4.81
CA ILE A 26 11.95 16.02 -4.17
C ILE A 26 12.51 15.13 -3.04
N PHE A 27 13.79 14.78 -3.07
CA PHE A 27 14.40 13.90 -2.07
C PHE A 27 14.55 14.62 -0.74
N TRP A 28 14.99 15.88 -0.78
CA TRP A 28 15.06 16.70 0.42
C TRP A 28 13.69 16.98 1.03
N SER A 29 12.66 17.18 0.19
CA SER A 29 11.27 17.35 0.66
C SER A 29 10.76 16.08 1.36
N HIS A 30 11.00 14.91 0.75
CA HIS A 30 10.65 13.62 1.36
C HIS A 30 11.39 13.38 2.69
N TRP A 31 12.69 13.71 2.75
CA TRP A 31 13.46 13.66 3.98
C TRP A 31 12.88 14.62 5.04
N GLY A 32 12.43 15.82 4.64
CA GLY A 32 11.73 16.78 5.48
C GLY A 32 10.48 16.21 6.12
N PHE A 33 9.60 15.59 5.34
CA PHE A 33 8.41 14.91 5.86
C PHE A 33 8.73 13.74 6.78
N MET A 34 9.78 12.97 6.47
CA MET A 34 10.13 11.81 7.28
C MET A 34 10.82 12.19 8.58
N VAL A 35 11.69 13.20 8.59
CA VAL A 35 12.45 13.60 9.77
C VAL A 35 11.73 14.66 10.60
N ASP A 36 10.76 15.36 10.00
CA ASP A 36 10.09 16.51 10.62
C ASP A 36 11.10 17.57 11.08
N CYS A 37 12.18 17.72 10.31
CA CYS A 37 13.22 18.70 10.56
C CYS A 37 12.65 20.11 10.36
N PHE A 38 13.04 21.07 11.20
CA PHE A 38 12.61 22.47 11.10
C PHE A 38 11.13 22.78 11.38
N ASN A 39 10.36 21.87 11.97
CA ASN A 39 9.07 22.22 12.57
C ASN A 39 9.30 22.98 13.90
N ILE A 40 9.60 24.29 13.81
CA ILE A 40 9.87 25.22 14.92
C ILE A 40 8.52 25.81 15.36
N SER A 41 8.08 25.81 16.61
CA SER A 41 8.74 26.16 17.87
C SER A 41 7.85 25.71 19.05
N GLY A 42 8.45 25.21 20.15
CA GLY A 42 7.69 24.90 21.38
C GLY A 42 7.99 23.57 22.05
N GLY A 43 8.90 22.75 21.51
CA GLY A 43 9.42 21.56 22.20
C GLY A 43 8.47 20.35 22.25
N TYR A 44 7.32 20.42 21.59
CA TYR A 44 6.36 19.33 21.56
C TYR A 44 5.72 19.23 20.16
N HIS A 45 6.27 18.33 19.34
CA HIS A 45 5.60 17.38 18.42
C HIS A 45 6.42 17.22 17.14
N ASN A 46 7.31 16.23 17.12
CA ASN A 46 8.48 16.20 16.22
C ASN A 46 8.40 15.09 15.14
N ILE A 47 7.22 14.53 14.87
CA ILE A 47 7.03 13.42 13.90
C ILE A 47 5.65 13.45 13.18
N GLY A 48 4.97 14.60 13.15
CA GLY A 48 3.58 14.68 12.66
C GLY A 48 3.42 14.21 11.21
N HIS A 49 4.31 14.64 10.32
CA HIS A 49 4.26 14.21 8.92
C HIS A 49 4.60 12.72 8.78
N ARG A 50 5.57 12.24 9.56
CA ARG A 50 5.91 10.81 9.62
C ARG A 50 4.73 9.96 10.08
N LEU A 51 3.95 10.41 11.06
CA LEU A 51 2.79 9.67 11.55
C LEU A 51 1.73 9.49 10.46
N ASN A 52 1.53 10.47 9.58
CA ASN A 52 0.67 10.31 8.42
C ASN A 52 1.26 9.32 7.40
N ILE A 53 2.57 9.39 7.11
CA ILE A 53 3.24 8.48 6.16
C ILE A 53 3.22 7.03 6.65
N LEU A 54 3.40 6.82 7.96
CA LEU A 54 3.43 5.50 8.59
C LEU A 54 2.07 5.05 9.11
N ASN A 55 1.00 5.80 8.81
CA ASN A 55 -0.34 5.42 9.24
C ASN A 55 -0.79 4.17 8.47
N THR A 56 -0.91 3.05 9.18
CA THR A 56 -1.34 1.76 8.62
C THR A 56 -2.79 1.74 8.16
N ASP A 57 -3.60 2.70 8.60
CA ASP A 57 -5.00 2.80 8.18
C ASP A 57 -5.12 3.45 6.78
N SER A 58 -4.12 4.26 6.38
CA SER A 58 -4.12 4.90 5.06
C SER A 58 -3.67 3.92 3.98
N ASN A 59 -4.42 3.85 2.89
CA ASN A 59 -4.18 2.89 1.79
C ASN A 59 -4.05 3.57 0.42
N GLU A 60 -4.12 4.89 0.36
CA GLU A 60 -3.85 5.67 -0.83
C GLU A 60 -3.21 7.01 -0.45
N VAL A 61 -2.48 7.58 -1.41
CA VAL A 61 -1.90 8.91 -1.28
C VAL A 61 -2.02 9.66 -2.61
N GLY A 62 -2.54 10.88 -2.55
CA GLY A 62 -2.48 11.86 -3.62
C GLY A 62 -1.27 12.76 -3.43
N LEU A 63 -0.47 12.94 -4.48
CA LEU A 63 0.69 13.84 -4.44
C LEU A 63 0.38 15.10 -5.25
N GLY A 64 0.46 16.25 -4.60
CA GLY A 64 0.40 17.56 -5.24
C GLY A 64 1.79 18.17 -5.34
N ASN A 65 2.14 18.70 -6.51
CA ASN A 65 3.30 19.57 -6.67
C ASN A 65 2.88 20.81 -7.45
N PHE A 66 2.98 21.98 -6.83
CA PHE A 66 2.55 23.23 -7.43
C PHE A 66 3.75 24.13 -7.73
N THR A 67 4.04 24.33 -9.02
CA THR A 67 5.23 25.05 -9.50
C THR A 67 5.13 26.58 -9.48
N ASN A 68 3.97 27.17 -9.16
CA ASN A 68 3.73 28.63 -9.20
C ASN A 68 3.00 29.19 -7.96
N ALA A 69 3.10 28.54 -6.80
CA ALA A 69 2.43 29.02 -5.59
C ALA A 69 3.17 30.27 -5.07
N GLU A 70 2.45 31.17 -4.42
CA GLU A 70 2.99 32.45 -3.90
C GLU A 70 4.14 32.29 -2.88
N ALA A 71 4.49 31.05 -2.53
CA ALA A 71 5.74 30.67 -1.87
C ALA A 71 6.39 29.46 -2.59
N ASN A 72 7.70 29.56 -2.83
CA ASN A 72 8.52 28.67 -3.62
C ASN A 72 8.39 27.16 -3.24
N GLY A 73 7.57 26.42 -4.00
CA GLY A 73 7.53 24.95 -4.02
C GLY A 73 6.84 24.30 -2.83
N HIS A 74 5.56 23.96 -2.97
CA HIS A 74 4.81 23.18 -1.97
C HIS A 74 4.50 21.79 -2.53
N ILE A 75 5.08 20.76 -1.94
CA ILE A 75 4.62 19.38 -2.11
C ILE A 75 3.53 19.12 -1.06
N THR A 76 2.42 18.54 -1.49
CA THR A 76 1.38 18.03 -0.58
C THR A 76 1.27 16.51 -0.73
N GLN A 77 1.04 15.83 0.38
CA GLN A 77 0.66 14.43 0.42
C GLN A 77 -0.71 14.33 1.10
N ASP A 78 -1.74 14.02 0.32
CA ASP A 78 -3.09 13.80 0.82
C ASP A 78 -3.33 12.30 0.98
N PHE A 79 -3.36 11.80 2.21
CA PHE A 79 -3.59 10.40 2.54
C PHE A 79 -5.08 10.11 2.67
N GLY A 80 -5.49 8.93 2.21
CA GLY A 80 -6.88 8.49 2.24
C GLY A 80 -7.03 7.08 2.79
N VAL A 81 -8.23 6.81 3.33
CA VAL A 81 -8.69 5.46 3.70
C VAL A 81 -9.83 5.08 2.77
N ALA A 82 -9.50 4.38 1.69
CA ALA A 82 -10.47 3.83 0.74
C ALA A 82 -11.13 2.60 1.36
N ALA A 83 -12.44 2.65 1.61
CA ALA A 83 -13.15 1.63 2.37
C ALA A 83 -13.36 0.29 1.62
N SER A 84 -13.32 0.27 0.29
CA SER A 84 -13.81 -0.86 -0.51
C SER A 84 -13.00 -1.19 -1.78
N ARG A 85 -11.76 -0.70 -1.87
CA ARG A 85 -10.92 -0.88 -3.06
C ARG A 85 -9.48 -1.08 -2.68
N ILE A 86 -8.80 -1.86 -3.50
CA ILE A 86 -7.34 -1.92 -3.54
C ILE A 86 -6.86 -1.33 -4.85
N PHE A 87 -5.57 -1.04 -4.93
CA PHE A 87 -4.95 -0.55 -6.14
C PHE A 87 -3.90 -1.53 -6.66
N LEU A 88 -4.00 -1.86 -7.95
CA LEU A 88 -2.88 -2.37 -8.73
C LEU A 88 -2.05 -1.19 -9.17
N VAL A 89 -0.84 -1.08 -8.65
CA VAL A 89 0.08 0.02 -8.93
C VAL A 89 1.34 -0.48 -9.59
N GLY A 90 2.08 0.41 -10.23
CA GLY A 90 3.39 0.07 -10.75
C GLY A 90 3.92 1.12 -11.70
N VAL A 91 5.02 0.78 -12.34
CA VAL A 91 5.62 1.60 -13.39
C VAL A 91 5.85 0.78 -14.66
N VAL A 92 5.63 1.41 -15.81
CA VAL A 92 6.15 0.92 -17.11
C VAL A 92 7.39 1.73 -17.43
N TYR A 93 8.52 1.07 -17.63
CA TYR A 93 9.80 1.75 -17.81
C TYR A 93 10.76 0.99 -18.74
N GLN A 94 11.72 1.72 -19.27
CA GLN A 94 12.85 1.17 -20.00
C GLN A 94 14.11 1.38 -19.18
N ASP A 95 14.67 0.29 -18.66
CA ASP A 95 15.92 0.29 -17.90
C ASP A 95 17.10 0.72 -18.79
N GLN A 96 17.53 1.97 -18.70
CA GLN A 96 18.56 2.51 -19.58
C GLN A 96 19.97 2.13 -19.11
N ASN A 97 20.11 1.80 -17.84
CA ASN A 97 21.39 1.56 -17.19
C ASN A 97 21.67 0.07 -16.89
N GLY A 98 20.67 -0.80 -17.07
CA GLY A 98 20.77 -2.26 -16.95
C GLY A 98 20.71 -2.78 -15.51
N ASN A 99 20.18 -2.02 -14.55
CA ASN A 99 20.14 -2.41 -13.13
C ASN A 99 18.87 -3.18 -12.72
N SER A 100 17.93 -3.38 -13.65
CA SER A 100 16.63 -4.02 -13.44
C SER A 100 15.76 -3.35 -12.37
N PHE A 101 15.94 -2.04 -12.19
CA PHE A 101 15.20 -1.21 -11.26
C PHE A 101 14.74 0.07 -11.99
N TYR A 102 13.63 0.66 -11.53
CA TYR A 102 13.15 1.91 -12.09
C TYR A 102 13.97 3.08 -11.56
N ASP A 103 14.60 3.84 -12.46
CA ASP A 103 15.23 5.12 -12.13
C ASP A 103 14.40 6.32 -12.62
N PRO A 104 14.47 7.48 -11.92
CA PRO A 104 13.86 8.71 -12.39
C PRO A 104 14.31 9.06 -13.83
N GLY A 105 13.34 9.18 -14.73
CA GLY A 105 13.58 9.48 -16.15
C GLY A 105 13.47 8.27 -17.09
N GLU A 106 13.31 7.06 -16.57
CA GLU A 106 13.15 5.83 -17.37
C GLU A 106 11.70 5.48 -17.70
N GLY A 107 10.76 6.20 -17.08
CA GLY A 107 9.33 5.97 -17.21
C GLY A 107 8.80 6.18 -18.62
N LEU A 108 7.88 5.31 -19.04
CA LEU A 108 7.23 5.38 -20.34
C LEU A 108 5.78 5.84 -20.18
N GLY A 109 5.49 7.07 -20.61
CA GLY A 109 4.15 7.65 -20.60
C GLY A 109 3.28 7.25 -21.78
N GLY A 110 1.95 7.35 -21.58
CA GLY A 110 0.97 7.04 -22.62
C GLY A 110 0.78 5.55 -22.90
N VAL A 111 1.33 4.67 -22.06
CA VAL A 111 1.14 3.22 -22.14
C VAL A 111 -0.17 2.86 -21.46
N THR A 112 -1.03 2.12 -22.15
CA THR A 112 -2.27 1.57 -21.57
C THR A 112 -1.96 0.27 -20.83
N VAL A 113 -2.26 0.20 -19.55
CA VAL A 113 -2.17 -1.00 -18.71
C VAL A 113 -3.58 -1.52 -18.46
N MET A 114 -3.89 -2.69 -19.02
CA MET A 114 -5.22 -3.30 -19.02
C MET A 114 -5.19 -4.63 -18.25
N PRO A 115 -5.96 -4.78 -17.16
CA PRO A 115 -6.19 -6.06 -16.53
C PRO A 115 -7.12 -6.95 -17.37
N SER A 116 -7.04 -8.26 -17.18
CA SER A 116 -7.88 -9.24 -17.90
C SER A 116 -9.33 -9.28 -17.42
N GLU A 117 -9.62 -8.69 -16.25
CA GLU A 117 -10.92 -8.66 -15.60
C GLU A 117 -11.12 -7.29 -14.93
N GLY A 118 -12.39 -6.94 -14.66
CA GLY A 118 -12.76 -5.63 -14.11
C GLY A 118 -13.01 -4.57 -15.18
N GLU A 119 -13.53 -3.42 -14.75
CA GLU A 119 -13.95 -2.34 -15.65
C GLU A 119 -12.88 -1.25 -15.83
N TYR A 120 -11.85 -1.23 -14.98
CA TYR A 120 -10.87 -0.16 -14.93
C TYR A 120 -9.55 -0.53 -15.61
N TYR A 121 -8.91 0.48 -16.18
CA TYR A 121 -7.57 0.43 -16.72
C TYR A 121 -6.87 1.76 -16.44
N ALA A 122 -5.56 1.82 -16.66
CA ALA A 122 -4.80 3.04 -16.50
C ALA A 122 -3.99 3.36 -17.77
N VAL A 123 -3.75 4.64 -18.00
CA VAL A 123 -2.74 5.11 -18.95
C VAL A 123 -1.61 5.73 -18.13
N THR A 124 -0.39 5.30 -18.38
CA THR A 124 0.77 5.71 -17.59
C THR A 124 1.02 7.22 -17.71
N SER A 125 1.40 7.82 -16.59
CA SER A 125 1.92 9.19 -16.55
C SER A 125 3.26 9.30 -17.29
N SER A 126 3.80 10.51 -17.46
CA SER A 126 5.14 10.70 -18.04
C SER A 126 6.26 9.99 -17.25
N SER A 127 6.06 9.73 -15.96
CA SER A 127 6.98 8.93 -15.13
C SER A 127 6.77 7.42 -15.26
N GLY A 128 5.87 6.97 -16.15
CA GLY A 128 5.54 5.55 -16.33
C GLY A 128 4.60 4.99 -15.27
N GLY A 129 4.23 5.78 -14.27
CA GLY A 129 3.39 5.33 -13.16
C GLY A 129 1.95 5.07 -13.56
N TYR A 130 1.35 4.03 -12.99
CA TYR A 130 -0.06 3.70 -13.14
C TYR A 130 -0.67 3.24 -11.82
N ALA A 131 -1.98 3.43 -11.68
CA ALA A 131 -2.79 2.92 -10.58
C ALA A 131 -4.18 2.53 -11.11
N ILE A 132 -4.61 1.30 -10.85
CA ILE A 132 -5.89 0.76 -11.29
C ILE A 132 -6.66 0.31 -10.05
N PRO A 133 -7.83 0.89 -9.75
CA PRO A 133 -8.66 0.40 -8.67
C PRO A 133 -9.21 -0.99 -9.03
N VAL A 134 -9.14 -1.91 -8.07
CA VAL A 134 -9.87 -3.17 -8.08
C VAL A 134 -10.90 -3.07 -6.97
N ASP A 135 -12.15 -2.83 -7.38
CA ASP A 135 -13.26 -2.70 -6.46
C ASP A 135 -13.68 -4.08 -5.91
N SER A 136 -14.22 -4.10 -4.70
CA SER A 136 -14.86 -5.31 -4.18
C SER A 136 -16.19 -5.56 -4.89
N GLU A 137 -16.21 -6.51 -5.82
CA GLU A 137 -17.46 -6.95 -6.47
C GLU A 137 -18.31 -7.88 -5.57
N GLU A 138 -17.80 -8.24 -4.39
CA GLU A 138 -18.44 -9.21 -3.49
C GLU A 138 -18.56 -8.65 -2.07
N THR A 139 -19.78 -8.69 -1.52
CA THR A 139 -20.05 -8.52 -0.09
C THR A 139 -20.54 -9.84 0.49
N ARG A 140 -19.89 -10.32 1.54
CA ARG A 140 -20.30 -11.51 2.29
C ARG A 140 -20.94 -11.10 3.60
N GLN A 141 -22.16 -11.56 3.84
CA GLN A 141 -22.83 -11.39 5.13
C GLN A 141 -22.63 -12.64 5.97
N LEU A 142 -22.09 -12.48 7.17
CA LEU A 142 -21.82 -13.59 8.10
C LEU A 142 -22.57 -13.39 9.41
N GLU A 143 -23.28 -14.43 9.83
CA GLU A 143 -23.87 -14.48 11.17
C GLU A 143 -22.90 -15.19 12.12
N VAL A 144 -22.47 -14.48 13.16
CA VAL A 144 -21.55 -15.03 14.18
C VAL A 144 -22.35 -15.29 15.45
N PRO A 145 -22.68 -16.56 15.75
CA PRO A 145 -23.38 -16.90 16.98
C PRO A 145 -22.44 -16.72 18.18
N THR A 146 -22.91 -16.00 19.19
CA THR A 146 -22.18 -15.80 20.45
C THR A 146 -22.92 -16.49 21.58
N SER A 147 -22.18 -17.02 22.56
CA SER A 147 -22.77 -17.54 23.81
C SER A 147 -23.13 -16.43 24.80
N LEU A 148 -22.80 -15.17 24.48
CA LEU A 148 -22.96 -14.00 25.34
C LEU A 148 -24.42 -13.51 25.34
N SER A 149 -24.89 -13.02 26.49
CA SER A 149 -26.15 -12.30 26.61
C SER A 149 -25.98 -10.86 26.11
N TYR A 150 -26.91 -10.38 25.29
CA TYR A 150 -26.97 -8.98 24.89
C TYR A 150 -27.49 -8.12 26.06
N ASP A 151 -26.74 -7.09 26.46
CA ASP A 151 -27.20 -6.10 27.44
C ASP A 151 -27.20 -4.69 26.82
N ASP A 152 -28.40 -4.19 26.49
CA ASP A 152 -28.59 -2.85 25.91
C ASP A 152 -28.40 -1.74 26.95
N SER A 153 -28.43 -2.07 28.24
CA SER A 153 -28.40 -1.09 29.33
C SER A 153 -27.01 -0.51 29.59
N THR A 154 -25.96 -1.20 29.13
CA THR A 154 -24.56 -0.77 29.27
C THR A 154 -24.06 0.05 28.07
N GLY A 155 -24.78 0.02 26.94
CA GLY A 155 -24.30 0.60 25.67
C GLY A 155 -22.99 -0.03 25.18
N GLU A 156 -22.64 -1.21 25.68
CA GLU A 156 -21.32 -1.83 25.50
C GLU A 156 -21.10 -2.23 24.04
N GLN A 157 -20.23 -1.48 23.37
CA GLN A 157 -19.73 -1.84 22.05
C GLN A 157 -18.76 -3.00 22.20
N ARG A 158 -19.10 -4.16 21.64
CA ARG A 158 -18.30 -5.41 21.66
C ARG A 158 -17.15 -5.38 20.64
N GLY A 159 -16.41 -4.26 20.64
CA GLY A 159 -15.38 -3.98 19.64
C GLY A 159 -14.23 -5.00 19.69
N ALA A 160 -13.83 -5.42 20.89
CA ALA A 160 -12.79 -6.43 21.06
C ALA A 160 -13.19 -7.79 20.50
N GLU A 161 -14.46 -8.21 20.64
CA GLU A 161 -14.95 -9.46 20.05
C GLU A 161 -15.04 -9.36 18.52
N TYR A 162 -15.44 -8.20 18.00
CA TYR A 162 -15.42 -7.93 16.56
C TYR A 162 -14.00 -7.98 15.99
N GLU A 163 -13.04 -7.32 16.63
CA GLU A 163 -11.63 -7.32 16.24
C GLU A 163 -11.05 -8.74 16.30
N ALA A 164 -11.30 -9.49 17.38
CA ALA A 164 -10.84 -10.87 17.50
C ALA A 164 -11.45 -11.79 16.42
N PHE A 165 -12.74 -11.63 16.10
CA PHE A 165 -13.36 -12.36 14.99
C PHE A 165 -12.73 -11.97 13.64
N ARG A 166 -12.62 -10.66 13.36
CA ARG A 166 -12.02 -10.12 12.13
C ARG A 166 -10.62 -10.68 11.93
N ASP A 167 -9.78 -10.58 12.96
CA ASP A 167 -8.38 -11.00 12.89
C ASP A 167 -8.28 -12.52 12.69
N SER A 168 -9.10 -13.31 13.39
CA SER A 168 -9.18 -14.76 13.15
C SER A 168 -9.73 -15.11 11.76
N TYR A 169 -10.66 -14.33 11.23
CA TYR A 169 -11.23 -14.53 9.90
C TYR A 169 -10.16 -14.27 8.83
N LEU A 170 -9.41 -13.17 8.95
CA LEU A 170 -8.32 -12.78 8.07
C LEU A 170 -7.12 -13.74 8.13
N ALA A 171 -6.83 -14.32 9.30
CA ALA A 171 -5.73 -15.26 9.46
C ALA A 171 -6.00 -16.64 8.83
N ASN A 172 -7.26 -16.98 8.52
CA ASN A 172 -7.59 -18.26 7.91
C ASN A 172 -7.52 -18.17 6.37
N PRO A 173 -6.58 -18.88 5.71
CA PRO A 173 -6.42 -18.82 4.26
C PRO A 173 -7.65 -19.30 3.49
N ASP A 174 -8.48 -20.18 4.06
CA ASP A 174 -9.70 -20.66 3.38
C ASP A 174 -10.76 -19.57 3.22
N ASN A 175 -10.69 -18.49 4.03
CA ASN A 175 -11.57 -17.34 3.92
C ASN A 175 -11.13 -16.38 2.80
N LEU A 176 -9.88 -16.47 2.36
CA LEU A 176 -9.26 -15.57 1.40
C LEU A 176 -9.36 -16.15 -0.01
N THR A 177 -9.97 -15.40 -0.94
CA THR A 177 -10.08 -15.84 -2.33
C THR A 177 -8.94 -15.26 -3.15
N HIS A 178 -8.08 -16.09 -3.72
CA HIS A 178 -6.99 -15.63 -4.59
C HIS A 178 -7.47 -15.53 -6.05
N VAL A 179 -7.07 -14.45 -6.73
CA VAL A 179 -7.36 -14.20 -8.14
C VAL A 179 -6.05 -13.94 -8.86
N ASN A 180 -5.92 -14.51 -10.07
CA ASN A 180 -4.79 -14.25 -10.96
C ASN A 180 -5.26 -13.35 -12.10
N LEU A 181 -4.82 -12.10 -12.11
CA LEU A 181 -5.09 -11.18 -13.20
C LEU A 181 -3.93 -11.19 -14.17
N THR A 182 -4.24 -11.21 -15.46
CA THR A 182 -3.25 -10.95 -16.51
C THR A 182 -3.30 -9.46 -16.83
N LEU A 183 -2.18 -8.76 -16.63
CA LEU A 183 -2.02 -7.37 -16.99
C LEU A 183 -1.32 -7.27 -18.34
N THR A 184 -1.88 -6.50 -19.26
CA THR A 184 -1.29 -6.21 -20.57
C THR A 184 -0.98 -4.72 -20.70
N ALA A 185 0.30 -4.38 -20.82
CA ALA A 185 0.77 -3.03 -21.13
C ALA A 185 0.95 -2.90 -22.65
N SER A 186 0.33 -1.88 -23.28
CA SER A 186 0.34 -1.70 -24.73
C SER A 186 0.22 -0.24 -25.16
N GLY A 187 0.62 0.07 -26.40
CA GLY A 187 0.60 1.42 -26.94
C GLY A 187 1.77 2.29 -26.44
N GLY A 188 1.60 3.61 -26.52
CA GLY A 188 2.66 4.57 -26.20
C GLY A 188 3.90 4.38 -27.08
N THR A 189 5.07 4.36 -26.46
CA THR A 189 6.37 4.16 -27.13
C THR A 189 6.82 2.69 -27.12
N LEU A 190 5.99 1.76 -26.64
CA LEU A 190 6.34 0.34 -26.61
C LEU A 190 6.47 -0.25 -28.02
N GLY A 191 7.49 -1.09 -28.24
CA GLY A 191 7.67 -1.83 -29.49
C GLY A 191 6.70 -3.00 -29.67
N GLY A 192 5.94 -3.36 -28.63
CA GLY A 192 4.95 -4.44 -28.62
C GLY A 192 4.31 -4.56 -27.23
N PRO A 193 3.21 -5.31 -27.10
CA PRO A 193 2.57 -5.50 -25.81
C PRO A 193 3.45 -6.32 -24.85
N LEU A 194 3.44 -5.94 -23.58
CA LEU A 194 4.05 -6.68 -22.48
C LEU A 194 2.94 -7.28 -21.61
N THR A 195 3.14 -8.51 -21.13
CA THR A 195 2.15 -9.21 -20.31
C THR A 195 2.78 -9.74 -19.04
N LYS A 196 2.12 -9.52 -17.90
CA LYS A 196 2.49 -10.06 -16.58
C LYS A 196 1.25 -10.66 -15.92
N THR A 197 1.44 -11.66 -15.08
CA THR A 197 0.37 -12.18 -14.21
C THR A 197 0.61 -11.69 -12.80
N VAL A 198 -0.43 -11.18 -12.16
CA VAL A 198 -0.40 -10.76 -10.76
C VAL A 198 -1.42 -11.58 -9.98
N SER A 199 -0.98 -12.11 -8.84
CA SER A 199 -1.87 -12.78 -7.88
C SER A 199 -2.25 -11.78 -6.80
N LEU A 200 -3.55 -11.64 -6.55
CA LEU A 200 -4.08 -10.80 -5.47
C LEU A 200 -5.13 -11.56 -4.67
N ILE A 201 -5.30 -11.17 -3.41
CA ILE A 201 -6.47 -11.59 -2.64
C ILE A 201 -7.62 -10.70 -3.09
N LYS A 202 -8.70 -11.32 -3.59
CA LYS A 202 -9.88 -10.61 -4.06
C LYS A 202 -10.36 -9.63 -2.99
N PRO A 203 -10.64 -8.37 -3.35
CA PRO A 203 -11.27 -7.43 -2.42
C PRO A 203 -12.67 -7.93 -2.11
N VAL A 204 -12.92 -8.31 -0.85
CA VAL A 204 -14.23 -8.79 -0.39
C VAL A 204 -14.60 -8.01 0.85
N LEU A 205 -15.76 -7.35 0.82
CA LEU A 205 -16.35 -6.76 2.02
C LEU A 205 -17.03 -7.86 2.84
N VAL A 206 -16.69 -7.99 4.11
CA VAL A 206 -17.36 -8.89 5.04
C VAL A 206 -18.14 -8.07 6.04
N ASP A 207 -19.46 -8.23 5.98
CA ASP A 207 -20.41 -7.62 6.89
C ASP A 207 -20.82 -8.65 7.94
N VAL A 208 -20.66 -8.29 9.22
CA VAL A 208 -20.83 -9.24 10.33
C VAL A 208 -22.03 -8.88 11.19
N LYS A 209 -22.92 -9.85 11.34
CA LYS A 209 -24.06 -9.77 12.24
C LYS A 209 -23.83 -10.68 13.45
N PHE A 210 -23.71 -10.09 14.63
CA PHE A 210 -23.65 -10.87 15.85
C PHE A 210 -25.04 -11.31 16.28
N VAL A 211 -25.17 -12.60 16.55
CA VAL A 211 -26.39 -13.23 17.05
C VAL A 211 -26.18 -13.63 18.51
N TYR A 212 -27.07 -13.16 19.37
CA TYR A 212 -27.12 -13.37 20.81
C TYR A 212 -28.38 -14.17 21.15
N GLN A 213 -28.50 -14.65 22.38
CA GLN A 213 -29.70 -15.38 22.81
C GLN A 213 -30.97 -14.53 22.68
N GLY A 214 -31.73 -14.75 21.59
CA GLY A 214 -32.98 -14.05 21.30
C GLY A 214 -32.84 -12.66 20.67
N TYR A 215 -31.61 -12.22 20.31
CA TYR A 215 -31.36 -10.89 19.76
C TYR A 215 -30.25 -10.91 18.70
N SER A 216 -30.25 -9.98 17.76
CA SER A 216 -29.16 -9.84 16.79
C SER A 216 -28.95 -8.39 16.40
N LYS A 217 -27.71 -7.99 16.16
CA LYS A 217 -27.40 -6.60 15.79
C LYS A 217 -26.16 -6.51 14.91
N TRP A 218 -26.23 -5.60 13.95
CA TRP A 218 -25.09 -5.12 13.19
C TRP A 218 -24.38 -4.09 14.06
N TRP A 219 -23.34 -4.55 14.73
CA TRP A 219 -22.39 -3.69 15.39
C TRP A 219 -21.21 -3.61 14.44
N PHE A 220 -20.80 -2.40 14.07
CA PHE A 220 -19.70 -2.12 13.13
C PHE A 220 -20.08 -2.26 11.64
N GLY A 221 -19.43 -1.43 10.81
CA GLY A 221 -19.53 -1.54 9.36
C GLY A 221 -18.69 -2.72 8.85
N PRO A 222 -18.84 -3.10 7.57
CA PRO A 222 -18.09 -4.22 7.02
C PRO A 222 -16.58 -3.98 7.09
N PHE A 223 -15.81 -5.05 7.22
CA PHE A 223 -14.35 -5.01 7.07
C PHE A 223 -13.93 -5.61 5.73
N MET A 224 -12.79 -5.16 5.20
CA MET A 224 -12.18 -5.79 4.05
C MET A 224 -11.51 -7.10 4.47
N ALA A 225 -12.06 -8.23 4.02
CA ALA A 225 -11.49 -9.54 4.27
C ALA A 225 -10.39 -9.91 3.27
N GLY A 226 -10.16 -9.08 2.26
CA GLY A 226 -9.19 -9.36 1.22
C GLY A 226 -8.76 -8.09 0.52
N GLY A 227 -7.61 -8.20 -0.14
CA GLY A 227 -7.01 -7.13 -0.91
C GLY A 227 -5.97 -6.33 -0.12
N SER A 228 -4.74 -6.37 -0.62
CA SER A 228 -3.73 -5.37 -0.38
C SER A 228 -3.42 -4.68 -1.70
N ASN A 229 -2.93 -3.44 -1.65
CA ASN A 229 -2.35 -2.84 -2.86
C ASN A 229 -1.25 -3.76 -3.38
N VAL A 230 -1.27 -4.06 -4.68
CA VAL A 230 -0.29 -4.93 -5.31
C VAL A 230 0.52 -4.12 -6.31
N LYS A 231 1.84 -4.25 -6.24
CA LYS A 231 2.76 -3.59 -7.15
C LYS A 231 3.20 -4.53 -8.26
N GLN A 232 3.04 -4.15 -9.52
CA GLN A 232 3.55 -4.89 -10.66
C GLN A 232 4.22 -3.96 -11.67
N ASP A 233 5.52 -4.07 -11.85
CA ASP A 233 6.20 -3.26 -12.86
C ASP A 233 6.27 -3.97 -14.22
N PHE A 234 6.45 -3.17 -15.26
CA PHE A 234 6.78 -3.60 -16.61
C PHE A 234 8.10 -2.98 -17.03
N ASN A 235 9.17 -3.77 -17.00
CA ASN A 235 10.40 -3.42 -17.69
C ASN A 235 10.30 -3.90 -19.15
N THR A 236 10.54 -3.02 -20.12
CA THR A 236 10.58 -3.38 -21.55
C THR A 236 11.59 -4.46 -21.92
N GLN A 237 12.58 -4.69 -21.06
CA GLN A 237 13.66 -5.65 -21.26
C GLN A 237 13.45 -6.97 -20.52
N ASP A 238 12.39 -7.07 -19.71
CA ASP A 238 12.02 -8.33 -19.07
C ASP A 238 11.60 -9.34 -20.15
N ALA A 239 12.26 -10.50 -20.15
CA ALA A 239 11.70 -11.66 -20.84
C ALA A 239 10.32 -11.97 -20.23
N THR A 240 9.30 -12.13 -21.07
CA THR A 240 7.94 -12.54 -20.67
C THR A 240 8.02 -13.75 -19.73
N SER A 241 7.95 -13.54 -18.42
CA SER A 241 8.06 -14.63 -17.45
C SER A 241 7.33 -14.32 -16.15
N SER A 242 6.56 -15.36 -15.78
CA SER A 242 5.94 -15.83 -14.54
C SER A 242 5.43 -14.86 -13.46
N PRO A 243 4.31 -15.20 -12.79
CA PRO A 243 3.68 -14.36 -11.79
C PRO A 243 4.60 -14.04 -10.61
N VAL A 244 4.67 -12.76 -10.25
CA VAL A 244 5.23 -12.32 -8.97
C VAL A 244 4.11 -12.42 -7.94
N SER A 245 4.18 -13.45 -7.11
CA SER A 245 3.35 -13.55 -5.90
C SER A 245 3.97 -12.67 -4.82
N ILE A 246 3.37 -11.51 -4.56
CA ILE A 246 3.54 -10.78 -3.29
C ILE A 246 2.42 -11.22 -2.34
N LEU A 247 2.35 -12.52 -2.07
CA LEU A 247 1.74 -12.92 -0.81
C LEU A 247 2.70 -12.43 0.30
N PRO A 248 2.20 -11.82 1.39
CA PRO A 248 2.97 -11.72 2.62
C PRO A 248 3.06 -13.13 3.20
N THR A 249 3.81 -14.02 2.55
CA THR A 249 4.26 -15.25 3.17
C THR A 249 5.41 -14.87 4.08
N LEU A 250 5.30 -15.27 5.35
CA LEU A 250 6.19 -15.01 6.47
C LEU A 250 7.68 -15.38 6.22
N ASP A 251 8.00 -16.02 5.08
CA ASP A 251 9.34 -16.44 4.70
C ASP A 251 9.66 -16.01 3.26
N GLN A 252 10.04 -14.75 3.04
CA GLN A 252 10.78 -14.39 1.82
C GLN A 252 12.27 -14.52 2.08
N THR A 253 12.90 -15.49 1.42
CA THR A 253 14.37 -15.61 1.43
C THR A 253 14.93 -14.50 0.54
N PHE A 254 15.43 -13.42 1.15
CA PHE A 254 16.12 -12.37 0.41
C PHE A 254 17.51 -12.88 0.02
N SER A 255 17.76 -13.14 -1.27
CA SER A 255 19.13 -13.34 -1.79
C SER A 255 19.65 -12.01 -2.32
N GLY A 256 20.03 -11.12 -1.40
CA GLY A 256 20.78 -9.90 -1.67
C GLY A 256 22.08 -9.94 -0.87
N GLY A 257 23.20 -9.53 -1.48
CA GLY A 257 24.48 -9.45 -0.76
C GLY A 257 24.42 -8.36 0.30
N ILE A 258 24.62 -8.72 1.57
CA ILE A 258 24.82 -7.75 2.65
C ILE A 258 26.27 -7.28 2.57
N ALA A 259 26.50 -6.01 2.20
CA ALA A 259 27.82 -5.40 2.31
C ALA A 259 28.03 -4.88 3.73
N VAL A 260 28.81 -5.61 4.54
CA VAL A 260 29.38 -5.08 5.78
C VAL A 260 30.81 -4.63 5.48
N ASN A 261 31.09 -3.33 5.61
CA ASN A 261 32.42 -2.73 5.54
C ASN A 261 33.35 -3.25 4.41
N GLY A 262 32.90 -3.18 3.15
CA GLY A 262 33.81 -3.26 2.00
C GLY A 262 34.53 -4.60 1.81
N GLN A 263 34.07 -5.69 2.43
CA GLN A 263 34.60 -7.03 2.21
C GLN A 263 33.54 -7.87 1.48
N SER A 264 33.76 -8.16 0.20
CA SER A 264 32.92 -9.07 -0.58
C SER A 264 33.18 -10.51 -0.13
N SER A 265 32.41 -11.01 0.84
CA SER A 265 32.26 -12.45 1.05
C SER A 265 30.81 -12.83 0.80
N GLN A 266 30.55 -13.70 -0.17
CA GLN A 266 29.22 -14.27 -0.38
C GLN A 266 28.93 -15.23 0.78
N GLN A 267 28.20 -14.74 1.77
CA GLN A 267 27.56 -15.62 2.76
C GLN A 267 26.05 -15.48 2.62
N ARG A 268 25.38 -16.64 2.51
CA ARG A 268 23.91 -16.73 2.56
C ARG A 268 23.48 -16.43 3.99
N ALA A 269 22.85 -15.28 4.22
CA ALA A 269 22.15 -14.99 5.46
C ALA A 269 20.65 -15.25 5.25
N THR A 270 20.08 -16.15 6.05
CA THR A 270 18.62 -16.30 6.15
C THR A 270 18.15 -15.36 7.25
N LEU A 271 17.37 -14.33 6.90
CA LEU A 271 16.82 -13.39 7.86
C LEU A 271 15.43 -13.89 8.29
N ASN A 272 15.33 -14.48 9.49
CA ASN A 272 14.03 -14.78 10.09
C ASN A 272 13.62 -13.56 10.93
N LEU A 273 12.54 -12.88 10.56
CA LEU A 273 12.07 -11.65 11.23
C LEU A 273 11.49 -11.89 12.64
N SER A 274 11.61 -13.10 13.20
CA SER A 274 11.33 -13.40 14.61
C SER A 274 12.53 -13.23 15.55
N ASP A 275 13.75 -13.09 15.01
CA ASP A 275 14.95 -13.07 15.83
C ASP A 275 15.44 -11.63 16.07
N THR A 276 15.44 -11.24 17.34
CA THR A 276 16.21 -10.08 17.81
C THR A 276 17.69 -10.37 17.55
N VAL A 277 18.32 -9.65 16.62
CA VAL A 277 19.76 -9.82 16.38
C VAL A 277 20.53 -9.13 17.51
N GLU A 278 20.88 -9.87 18.56
CA GLU A 278 22.00 -9.51 19.42
C GLU A 278 23.30 -9.84 18.67
N VAL A 279 24.00 -8.80 18.21
CA VAL A 279 25.38 -8.95 17.74
C VAL A 279 26.27 -9.04 18.97
N ALA A 280 26.49 -10.26 19.46
CA ALA A 280 27.61 -10.54 20.37
C ALA A 280 28.89 -10.68 19.53
N GLY A 281 29.73 -9.65 19.56
CA GLY A 281 31.09 -9.69 19.04
C GLY A 281 32.00 -8.98 20.01
N ASP A 282 32.97 -9.70 20.58
CA ASP A 282 33.98 -9.15 21.47
C ASP A 282 34.73 -8.00 20.79
N ILE A 283 34.79 -6.87 21.49
CA ILE A 283 35.66 -5.74 21.14
C ILE A 283 37.09 -6.21 21.42
N ILE A 284 37.92 -6.29 20.37
CA ILE A 284 39.39 -6.31 20.51
C ILE A 284 39.85 -4.91 20.89
#